data_AF-A0AAE0LNC2-F1
#
_entry.id   AF-A0AAE0LNC2-F1
#
_cell.length_a   1.000
_cell.length_b   1.000
_cell.length_c   1.000
_cell.angle_alpha   90.00
_cell.angle_beta   90.00
_cell.angle_gamma   90.00
#
_symmetry.space_group_name_H-M   'P 1'
#
loop_
_entity.id
_entity.type
_entity.pdbx_description
1 polymer ?
#
loop_
_entity_poly.entity_id
_entity_poly.type
_entity_poly.pdbx_seq_one_letter_code
_entity_poly.pdbx_strand_id
1 'polypeptide(L)'
;MISLLLLAVAGISSQASAACTRAFLQEVTASYVAALSSGEGPAGISNLAQDDVIYQENDADMDIAEGILSAAIKIDFDRSIYDTTECASYTEIVATTGHPYVIGTRLALNADNEIFP
;
A
#
# COMPACT_ATOMS: atom_id res chain seq x y z
N MET A 1 29.49 40.68 30.12
CA MET A 1 28.67 39.86 31.03
C MET A 1 27.81 38.95 30.17
N ILE A 2 27.85 37.67 30.52
CA ILE A 2 27.41 36.48 29.78
C ILE A 2 25.88 36.42 29.67
N SER A 3 25.40 35.58 28.74
CA SER A 3 24.06 34.94 28.66
C SER A 3 23.12 35.51 27.61
N LEU A 4 22.50 34.75 26.72
CA LEU A 4 22.36 33.30 26.59
C LEU A 4 21.96 33.03 25.13
N LEU A 5 22.71 32.20 24.38
CA LEU A 5 22.20 31.63 23.13
C LEU A 5 21.09 30.63 23.49
N LEU A 6 19.83 30.96 23.23
CA LEU A 6 18.75 29.97 23.21
C LEU A 6 18.77 29.28 21.84
N LEU A 7 19.50 28.16 21.76
CA LEU A 7 19.32 27.18 20.69
C LEU A 7 18.00 26.47 20.96
N ALA A 8 16.92 26.90 20.30
CA ALA A 8 15.66 26.18 20.30
C ALA A 8 15.85 24.89 19.50
N VAL A 9 16.07 23.77 20.19
CA VAL A 9 15.96 22.45 19.60
C VAL A 9 14.46 22.21 19.37
N ALA A 10 13.97 22.55 18.18
CA ALA A 10 12.67 22.09 17.73
C ALA A 10 12.76 20.57 17.58
N GLY A 11 12.30 19.85 18.60
CA GLY A 11 12.08 18.42 18.47
C GLY A 11 11.10 18.21 17.32
N ILE A 12 11.55 17.52 16.28
CA ILE A 12 10.65 17.00 15.26
C ILE A 12 9.82 15.95 16.00
N SER A 13 8.65 16.33 16.47
CA SER A 13 7.65 15.39 16.92
C SER A 13 7.37 14.49 15.73
N SER A 14 7.77 13.22 15.77
CA SER A 14 7.22 12.24 14.85
C SER A 14 5.71 12.30 15.09
N GLN A 15 4.96 12.84 14.15
CA GLN A 15 3.51 12.67 14.20
C GLN A 15 3.32 11.17 14.12
N ALA A 16 2.98 10.54 15.25
CA ALA A 16 2.43 9.20 15.22
C ALA A 16 1.23 9.32 14.28
N SER A 17 1.33 8.74 13.07
CA SER A 17 0.20 8.75 12.15
C SER A 17 -0.99 8.22 12.94
N ALA A 18 -2.12 8.88 12.81
CA ALA A 18 -3.31 8.40 13.47
C ALA A 18 -3.71 7.09 12.79
N ALA A 19 -3.24 5.98 13.37
CA ALA A 19 -3.71 4.61 13.22
C ALA A 19 -3.31 3.80 11.96
N CYS A 20 -2.00 3.63 11.68
CA CYS A 20 -1.47 2.45 10.95
C CYS A 20 -1.65 1.16 11.77
N THR A 21 -2.88 0.91 12.22
CA THR A 21 -3.23 -0.28 12.98
C THR A 21 -3.20 -1.47 12.06
N ARG A 22 -2.91 -2.64 12.64
CA ARG A 22 -2.98 -3.90 11.91
C ARG A 22 -4.36 -4.11 11.26
N ALA A 23 -5.44 -3.71 11.93
CA ALA A 23 -6.80 -3.83 11.41
C ALA A 23 -7.02 -2.98 10.16
N PHE A 24 -6.51 -1.75 10.15
CA PHE A 24 -6.57 -0.88 8.99
C PHE A 24 -5.77 -1.44 7.81
N LEU A 25 -4.54 -1.92 8.04
CA LEU A 25 -3.74 -2.57 7.00
C LEU A 25 -4.43 -3.81 6.41
N GLN A 26 -5.13 -4.59 7.25
CA GLN A 26 -5.93 -5.72 6.80
C GLN A 26 -7.08 -5.30 5.88
N GLU A 27 -7.77 -4.22 6.22
CA GLU A 27 -8.90 -3.69 5.43
C GLU A 27 -8.43 -3.21 4.05
N VAL A 28 -7.41 -2.35 4.01
CA VAL A 28 -6.87 -1.83 2.74
C VAL A 28 -6.33 -2.95 1.86
N THR A 29 -5.57 -3.87 2.45
CA THR A 29 -5.01 -5.02 1.70
C THR A 29 -6.12 -5.93 1.16
N ALA A 30 -7.19 -6.16 1.93
CA ALA A 30 -8.33 -6.93 1.45
C ALA A 30 -9.04 -6.27 0.26
N SER A 31 -9.14 -4.93 0.23
CA SER A 31 -9.69 -4.21 -0.93
C SER A 31 -8.85 -4.39 -2.18
N TYR A 32 -7.52 -4.34 -2.06
CA TYR A 32 -6.60 -4.62 -3.18
C TYR A 32 -6.76 -6.04 -3.72
N VAL A 33 -6.79 -7.05 -2.83
CA VAL A 33 -6.97 -8.46 -3.22
C VAL A 33 -8.32 -8.66 -3.90
N ALA A 34 -9.38 -8.02 -3.41
CA ALA A 34 -10.69 -8.06 -4.02
C ALA A 34 -10.69 -7.43 -5.42
N ALA A 35 -10.09 -6.23 -5.57
CA ALA A 35 -9.97 -5.54 -6.85
C ALA A 35 -9.19 -6.35 -7.90
N LEU A 36 -8.09 -6.99 -7.49
CA LEU A 36 -7.31 -7.87 -8.36
C LEU A 36 -8.12 -9.10 -8.79
N SER A 37 -8.93 -9.64 -7.89
CA SER A 37 -9.78 -10.81 -8.15
C SER A 37 -10.94 -10.48 -9.10
N SER A 38 -11.56 -9.31 -8.94
CA SER A 38 -12.69 -8.85 -9.75
C SER A 38 -12.28 -8.22 -11.08
N GLY A 39 -11.07 -7.67 -11.16
CA GLY A 39 -10.63 -6.84 -12.29
C GLY A 39 -11.29 -5.46 -12.30
N GLU A 40 -11.77 -4.98 -11.16
CA GLU A 40 -12.36 -3.63 -11.01
C GLU A 40 -11.33 -2.51 -11.14
N GLY A 41 -10.04 -2.86 -11.23
CA GLY A 41 -8.95 -1.90 -11.36
C GLY A 41 -8.79 -1.02 -10.11
N PRO A 42 -8.22 0.19 -10.26
CA PRO A 42 -7.93 1.09 -9.15
C PRO A 42 -9.16 1.51 -8.34
N ALA A 43 -10.33 1.56 -8.99
CA ALA A 43 -11.58 2.00 -8.36
C ALA A 43 -12.09 1.04 -7.27
N GLY A 44 -11.63 -0.21 -7.26
CA GLY A 44 -11.94 -1.20 -6.22
C GLY A 44 -11.04 -1.12 -4.99
N ILE A 45 -10.01 -0.26 -4.99
CA ILE A 45 -9.02 -0.17 -3.92
C ILE A 45 -9.39 0.95 -2.95
N SER A 46 -9.61 0.59 -1.69
CA SER A 46 -9.86 1.55 -0.61
C SER A 46 -8.59 2.35 -0.30
N ASN A 47 -8.77 3.62 0.07
CA ASN A 47 -7.66 4.49 0.50
C ASN A 47 -6.55 4.65 -0.55
N LEU A 48 -6.86 4.45 -1.82
CA LEU A 48 -5.95 4.82 -2.89
C LEU A 48 -5.84 6.35 -2.95
N ALA A 49 -4.62 6.91 -3.00
CA ALA A 49 -4.46 8.34 -3.18
C ALA A 49 -5.12 8.78 -4.50
N GLN A 50 -5.85 9.90 -4.46
CA GLN A 50 -6.57 10.40 -5.64
C GLN A 50 -5.64 10.92 -6.73
N ASP A 51 -4.48 11.44 -6.31
CA ASP A 51 -3.44 11.98 -7.17
C ASP A 51 -2.10 11.29 -6.84
N ASP A 52 -1.24 11.12 -7.84
CA ASP A 52 0.17 10.72 -7.71
C ASP A 52 0.46 9.34 -7.08
N VAL A 53 -0.39 8.32 -7.24
CA VAL A 53 -0.01 6.95 -6.84
C VAL A 53 1.17 6.45 -7.69
N ILE A 54 2.26 6.00 -7.06
CA ILE A 54 3.32 5.27 -7.75
C ILE A 54 2.88 3.82 -7.85
N TYR A 55 2.69 3.40 -9.08
CA TYR A 55 2.39 2.02 -9.41
C TYR A 55 3.52 1.43 -10.24
N GLN A 56 4.03 0.30 -9.76
CA GLN A 56 5.12 -0.41 -10.41
C GLN A 56 4.78 -1.89 -10.52
N GLU A 57 5.02 -2.43 -11.70
CA GLU A 57 5.07 -3.87 -11.92
C GLU A 57 6.47 -4.26 -12.37
N ASN A 58 7.06 -5.25 -11.70
CA ASN A 58 8.42 -5.72 -12.01
C ASN A 58 9.46 -4.58 -12.04
N ASP A 59 9.40 -3.68 -11.05
CA ASP A 59 10.28 -2.51 -10.88
C ASP A 59 10.22 -1.48 -12.04
N ALA A 60 9.12 -1.45 -12.79
CA ALA A 60 8.87 -0.47 -13.85
C ALA A 60 7.60 0.34 -13.55
N ASP A 61 7.72 1.67 -13.60
CA ASP A 61 6.59 2.59 -13.46
C ASP A 61 5.58 2.37 -14.58
N MET A 62 4.30 2.29 -14.22
CA MET A 62 3.21 2.20 -15.19
C MET A 62 1.90 2.77 -14.66
N ASP A 63 0.92 2.94 -15.53
CA ASP A 63 -0.42 3.38 -15.13
C ASP A 63 -1.12 2.26 -14.34
N ILE A 64 -1.63 2.59 -13.16
CA ILE A 64 -2.35 1.67 -12.28
C ILE A 64 -3.68 1.16 -12.88
N ALA A 65 -4.24 1.88 -13.86
CA ALA A 65 -5.40 1.43 -14.63
C ALA A 65 -5.05 0.32 -15.65
N GLU A 66 -3.76 0.10 -15.91
CA GLU A 66 -3.25 -0.94 -16.79
C GLU A 66 -2.69 -2.14 -16.00
N GLY A 67 -2.15 -3.13 -16.71
CA GLY A 67 -1.43 -4.24 -16.08
C GLY A 67 -2.31 -5.23 -15.33
N ILE A 68 -1.76 -5.81 -14.25
CA ILE A 68 -2.29 -6.99 -13.56
C ILE A 68 -3.64 -6.72 -12.87
N LEU A 69 -3.89 -5.48 -12.44
CA LEU A 69 -5.15 -5.08 -11.81
C LEU A 69 -6.33 -5.07 -12.79
N SER A 70 -6.08 -5.02 -14.10
CA SER A 70 -7.10 -5.12 -15.15
C SER A 70 -7.40 -6.57 -15.59
N ALA A 71 -6.63 -7.54 -15.12
CA ALA A 71 -6.64 -8.90 -15.66
C ALA A 71 -7.74 -9.83 -15.10
N ALA A 72 -8.40 -9.45 -14.00
CA ALA A 72 -9.35 -10.28 -13.24
C ALA A 72 -8.80 -11.69 -12.93
N ILE A 73 -8.10 -11.83 -11.80
CA ILE A 73 -7.35 -13.06 -11.48
C ILE A 73 -8.14 -13.96 -10.53
N LYS A 74 -8.35 -15.20 -10.94
CA LYS A 74 -8.83 -16.24 -10.00
C LYS A 74 -7.71 -16.62 -9.04
N ILE A 75 -7.73 -16.01 -7.86
CA ILE A 75 -6.77 -16.27 -6.78
C ILE A 75 -7.07 -17.65 -6.16
N ASP A 76 -6.06 -18.54 -6.17
CA ASP A 76 -6.16 -19.87 -5.55
C ASP A 76 -5.51 -19.89 -4.15
N PHE A 77 -4.58 -18.98 -3.89
CA PHE A 77 -3.98 -18.76 -2.58
C PHE A 77 -3.53 -17.30 -2.45
N ASP A 78 -3.79 -16.70 -1.29
CA ASP A 78 -3.17 -15.46 -0.89
C ASP A 78 -2.70 -15.51 0.58
N ARG A 79 -1.65 -14.75 0.89
CA ARG A 79 -1.21 -14.54 2.26
C ARG A 79 -0.61 -13.16 2.40
N SER A 80 -1.09 -12.44 3.41
CA SER A 80 -0.62 -11.09 3.71
C SER A 80 0.11 -11.01 5.05
N ILE A 81 1.17 -10.21 5.08
CA ILE A 81 1.87 -9.77 6.29
C ILE A 81 1.71 -8.25 6.43
N TYR A 82 1.67 -7.77 7.68
CA TYR A 82 1.33 -6.40 8.00
C TYR A 82 2.39 -5.79 8.91
N ASP A 83 3.01 -4.71 8.45
CA ASP A 83 4.02 -3.94 9.18
C ASP A 83 3.41 -2.62 9.64
N THR A 84 3.09 -2.55 10.93
CA THR A 84 2.54 -1.34 11.57
C THR A 84 3.61 -0.29 11.85
N THR A 85 4.89 -0.62 11.72
CA THR A 85 6.02 0.31 11.93
C THR A 85 6.28 1.09 10.65
N GLU A 86 6.37 0.39 9.52
CA GLU A 86 6.58 0.98 8.19
C GLU A 86 5.26 1.35 7.47
N CYS A 87 4.11 1.14 8.13
CA CYS A 87 2.77 1.33 7.58
C CYS A 87 2.59 0.69 6.19
N ALA A 88 2.95 -0.58 6.10
CA ALA A 88 2.95 -1.31 4.85
C ALA A 88 2.40 -2.73 5.00
N SER A 89 1.95 -3.31 3.90
CA SER A 89 1.67 -4.74 3.79
C SER A 89 2.46 -5.36 2.66
N TYR A 90 2.69 -6.65 2.77
CA TYR A 90 3.13 -7.49 1.66
C TYR A 90 2.16 -8.64 1.49
N THR A 91 1.75 -8.90 0.26
CA THR A 91 0.83 -9.97 -0.10
C THR A 91 1.44 -10.84 -1.17
N GLU A 92 1.52 -12.14 -0.88
CA GLU A 92 1.81 -13.18 -1.86
C GLU A 92 0.49 -13.70 -2.42
N ILE A 93 0.36 -13.75 -3.75
CA ILE A 93 -0.79 -14.28 -4.49
C ILE A 93 -0.31 -15.38 -5.43
N VAL A 94 -1.02 -16.51 -5.43
CA VAL A 94 -0.82 -17.61 -6.37
C VAL A 94 -2.14 -17.89 -7.09
N ALA A 95 -2.07 -17.91 -8.41
CA ALA A 95 -3.16 -18.32 -9.29
C ALA A 95 -2.67 -19.45 -10.19
N THR A 96 -3.42 -20.55 -10.21
CA THR A 96 -3.15 -21.78 -10.97
C THR A 96 -4.21 -22.04 -12.04
N THR A 97 -5.37 -21.40 -11.92
CA THR A 97 -6.46 -21.48 -12.91
C THR A 97 -6.35 -20.34 -13.93
N GLY A 98 -6.39 -20.68 -15.23
CA GLY A 98 -6.24 -19.70 -16.30
C GLY A 98 -4.77 -19.42 -16.59
N HIS A 99 -4.38 -18.14 -16.68
CA HIS A 99 -2.97 -17.79 -16.78
C HIS A 99 -2.31 -17.92 -15.41
N PRO A 100 -1.23 -18.70 -15.25
CA PRO A 100 -0.61 -18.91 -13.95
C PRO A 100 0.13 -17.65 -13.48
N TYR A 101 -0.02 -17.32 -12.21
CA TYR A 101 0.66 -16.18 -11.58
C TYR A 101 1.25 -16.55 -10.22
N VAL A 102 2.40 -15.95 -9.93
CA VAL A 102 2.94 -15.79 -8.57
C VAL A 102 3.28 -14.31 -8.44
N ILE A 103 2.51 -13.58 -7.64
CA ILE A 103 2.61 -12.12 -7.50
C ILE A 103 2.98 -11.79 -6.07
N GLY A 104 3.99 -10.95 -5.90
CA GLY A 104 4.31 -10.31 -4.62
C GLY A 104 3.98 -8.84 -4.73
N THR A 105 3.07 -8.36 -3.90
CA THR A 105 2.66 -6.94 -3.88
C THR A 105 3.02 -6.31 -2.56
N ARG A 106 3.60 -5.11 -2.60
CA ARG A 106 3.75 -4.24 -1.43
C ARG A 106 2.77 -3.07 -1.53
N LEU A 107 1.98 -2.85 -0.50
CA LEU A 107 1.20 -1.62 -0.33
C LEU A 107 1.87 -0.79 0.77
N ALA A 108 2.21 0.46 0.49
CA ALA A 108 2.78 1.38 1.46
C ALA A 108 1.83 2.57 1.63
N LEU A 109 1.58 2.99 2.87
CA LEU A 109 0.66 4.07 3.15
C LEU A 109 1.38 5.30 3.73
N ASN A 110 0.90 6.47 3.38
CA ASN A 110 1.39 7.75 3.85
C ASN A 110 0.85 8.10 5.26
N ALA A 111 1.23 9.27 5.76
CA ALA A 111 0.78 9.76 7.06
C ALA A 111 -0.74 10.02 7.15
N ASP A 112 -1.40 10.16 6.01
CA ASP A 112 -2.84 10.40 5.85
C ASP A 112 -3.64 9.11 5.64
N ASN A 113 -3.00 7.94 5.79
CA ASN A 113 -3.59 6.63 5.61
C ASN A 113 -4.07 6.38 4.16
N GLU A 114 -3.35 6.91 3.18
CA GLU A 114 -3.56 6.65 1.76
C GLU A 114 -2.41 5.83 1.21
N ILE A 115 -2.68 4.93 0.26
CA ILE A 115 -1.63 4.25 -0.51
C ILE A 115 -0.82 5.33 -1.23
N PHE A 116 0.45 5.43 -0.86
CA PHE A 116 1.33 6.54 -1.20
C PHE A 116 1.81 6.44 -2.67
N PRO A 117 2.26 7.59 -3.24
CA PRO A 117 3.41 7.67 -4.14
C PRO A 117 4.73 7.16 -3.49
#